data_AF-A0A3D3LF33-F1
#
_entry.id   AF-A0A3D3LF33-F1
#
_cell.length_a   1.000
_cell.length_b   1.000
_cell.length_c   1.000
_cell.angle_alpha   90.00
_cell.angle_beta   90.00
_cell.angle_gamma   90.00
#
_symmetry.space_group_name_H-M   'P 1'
#
loop_
_entity.id
_entity.type
_entity.pdbx_description
1 polymer ?
#
loop_
_entity_poly.entity_id
_entity_poly.type
_entity_poly.pdbx_seq_one_letter_code
_entity_poly.pdbx_strand_id
1 'polypeptide(L)'
;MRTLSTLTRRQLMKTAGACVMPLLVPRALRAQNTAEVVRHLPLSIGNAPELPLPEGLVTGFGRFGWRSFGVGGEPVVLKGFVGETSIPDGADCRLRLTNAVDVRDDHAFEAATPDGRSLGTLIVRYAALFQVQEMRLTVEQARAVLRQGIVLKMVKGSRPVWFFAPSPEANPSPDALQLPHVLVATVADAAAQFEQRMRGLVMLQGCGWQSGCVSEGLLDLAEKRQDAALFEAVDRYLGMYFTGDGVEFQSPRSARVKDKVGGIEEPLPWATLARRRPDHPALEIGRKFLSSSGISKDLESPAKELTTEGCYTVAYPMAELARVLKRPELAELALRHLEARKKANVHDGDIYQRAALEGSKRLRNWARGACWYYNGIVRTLQALDDPAAAKAWQTEIRRVADLLMKQQREDGLWGNFIHDPASAADTSGSAGLAAALARAHTSGWLGENAKQAAQRTLTGLTRHLTPDGLLAGAAQSNKGGDALQKGDYRTIYQMGMGLKMQLMAAL
;
A
#
# COMPACT_ATOMS: atom_id res chain seq x y z
N MET A 1 7.30 -19.02 -78.33
CA MET A 1 8.48 -19.42 -79.15
C MET A 1 9.73 -19.33 -78.29
N ARG A 2 10.40 -20.47 -78.06
CA ARG A 2 11.84 -20.70 -77.68
C ARG A 2 12.38 -19.97 -76.43
N THR A 3 13.10 -20.55 -75.47
CA THR A 3 13.62 -21.92 -75.18
C THR A 3 14.21 -21.88 -73.76
N LEU A 4 14.17 -23.02 -73.07
CA LEU A 4 14.90 -23.32 -71.83
C LEU A 4 16.40 -23.62 -72.08
N SER A 5 17.15 -23.77 -70.98
CA SER A 5 18.50 -24.37 -70.78
C SER A 5 19.60 -23.33 -70.48
N THR A 6 20.53 -23.48 -69.54
CA THR A 6 21.16 -24.67 -68.89
C THR A 6 21.72 -24.32 -67.50
N LEU A 7 21.78 -25.31 -66.61
CA LEU A 7 22.56 -25.35 -65.36
C LEU A 7 24.08 -25.25 -65.60
N THR A 8 24.86 -24.79 -64.61
CA THR A 8 25.92 -25.61 -63.94
C THR A 8 26.62 -24.91 -62.76
N ARG A 9 27.04 -25.76 -61.81
CA ARG A 9 27.76 -25.52 -60.54
C ARG A 9 29.18 -24.98 -60.74
N ARG A 10 29.61 -23.95 -59.97
CA ARG A 10 30.63 -24.03 -58.91
C ARG A 10 31.14 -22.65 -58.46
N GLN A 11 31.17 -22.51 -57.12
CA GLN A 11 32.10 -21.72 -56.31
C GLN A 11 32.01 -20.19 -56.34
N LEU A 12 31.46 -19.62 -55.26
CA LEU A 12 32.24 -18.79 -54.34
C LEU A 12 31.50 -18.63 -52.99
N MET A 13 32.13 -19.17 -51.95
CA MET A 13 31.81 -18.91 -50.55
C MET A 13 32.21 -17.48 -50.20
N LYS A 14 31.39 -16.76 -49.42
CA LYS A 14 31.69 -16.37 -48.02
C LYS A 14 30.72 -15.29 -47.52
N THR A 15 30.33 -15.48 -46.26
CA THR A 15 29.84 -14.49 -45.28
C THR A 15 28.48 -13.82 -45.54
N ALA A 16 27.41 -14.48 -45.10
CA ALA A 16 26.30 -13.80 -44.43
C ALA A 16 26.02 -14.58 -43.14
N GLY A 17 26.21 -13.91 -42.00
CA GLY A 17 26.10 -14.49 -40.67
C GLY A 17 24.71 -15.07 -40.41
N ALA A 18 24.70 -16.16 -39.65
CA ALA A 18 23.50 -16.76 -39.11
C ALA A 18 22.74 -15.71 -38.28
N CYS A 19 21.60 -15.22 -38.80
CA CYS A 19 20.54 -14.69 -37.96
C CYS A 19 20.02 -15.85 -37.11
N VAL A 20 20.59 -16.01 -35.93
CA VAL A 20 19.94 -16.71 -34.83
C VAL A 20 18.79 -15.82 -34.39
N MET A 21 17.65 -15.97 -35.07
CA MET A 21 16.36 -15.56 -34.49
C MET A 21 16.24 -16.30 -33.16
N PRO A 22 16.15 -15.62 -32.01
CA PRO A 22 15.73 -16.30 -30.81
C PRO A 22 14.28 -16.71 -31.08
N LEU A 23 14.07 -18.00 -31.27
CA LEU A 23 12.74 -18.58 -31.14
C LEU A 23 12.24 -18.17 -29.76
N LEU A 24 11.41 -17.12 -29.75
CA LEU A 24 10.57 -16.73 -28.64
C LEU A 24 9.67 -17.93 -28.38
N VAL A 25 10.15 -18.85 -27.55
CA VAL A 25 9.31 -19.85 -26.92
C VAL A 25 8.24 -19.06 -26.18
N PRO A 26 6.96 -19.20 -26.54
CA PRO A 26 5.90 -18.56 -25.79
C PRO A 26 6.05 -19.00 -24.34
N ARG A 27 6.08 -18.04 -23.41
CA ARG A 27 6.09 -18.28 -21.96
C ARG A 27 4.88 -19.10 -21.46
N ALA A 28 3.98 -19.50 -22.36
CA ALA A 28 2.73 -20.20 -22.13
C ALA A 28 2.83 -21.75 -22.14
N LEU A 29 4.02 -22.36 -22.27
CA LEU A 29 4.19 -23.82 -22.31
C LEU A 29 5.20 -24.37 -21.29
N ARG A 30 5.21 -23.79 -20.08
CA ARG A 30 5.78 -24.42 -18.87
C ARG A 30 4.74 -24.41 -17.75
N ALA A 31 3.62 -25.08 -17.99
CA ALA A 31 2.61 -25.34 -16.97
C ALA A 31 2.28 -26.83 -16.97
N GLN A 32 3.26 -27.64 -16.54
CA GLN A 32 2.98 -29.00 -16.07
C GLN A 32 3.84 -29.27 -14.82
N ASN A 33 3.14 -29.35 -13.69
CA ASN A 33 3.53 -29.91 -12.39
C ASN A 33 4.76 -29.33 -11.66
N THR A 34 4.58 -28.14 -11.08
CA THR A 34 4.94 -27.92 -9.67
C THR A 34 3.74 -27.24 -9.04
N ALA A 35 2.92 -27.97 -8.27
CA ALA A 35 1.82 -27.36 -7.54
C ALA A 35 2.42 -26.29 -6.62
N GLU A 36 2.22 -25.01 -6.92
CA GLU A 36 2.46 -23.94 -5.96
C GLU A 36 1.49 -24.17 -4.80
N VAL A 37 2.01 -24.60 -3.64
CA VAL A 37 1.18 -24.92 -2.47
C VAL A 37 1.24 -23.75 -1.49
N VAL A 38 0.72 -22.58 -1.89
CA VAL A 38 0.35 -21.52 -0.96
C VAL A 38 -1.07 -21.81 -0.49
N ARG A 39 -1.23 -22.16 0.78
CA ARG A 39 -2.54 -22.45 1.39
C ARG A 39 -2.80 -21.52 2.56
N HIS A 40 -3.99 -20.93 2.59
CA HIS A 40 -4.51 -20.18 3.72
C HIS A 40 -5.54 -21.05 4.43
N LEU A 41 -5.15 -21.68 5.54
CA LEU A 41 -5.98 -22.63 6.27
C LEU A 41 -6.75 -21.88 7.38
N PRO A 42 -8.07 -21.64 7.22
CA PRO A 42 -8.83 -20.79 8.12
C PRO A 42 -8.96 -21.39 9.52
N LEU A 43 -8.91 -20.52 10.52
CA LEU A 43 -9.26 -20.82 11.90
C LEU A 43 -10.64 -20.22 12.19
N SER A 44 -11.48 -20.97 12.90
CA SER A 44 -12.83 -20.53 13.25
C SER A 44 -12.91 -20.04 14.69
N ILE A 45 -13.84 -19.14 15.01
CA ILE A 45 -14.01 -18.67 16.39
C ILE A 45 -14.59 -19.81 17.23
N GLY A 46 -13.87 -20.23 18.26
CA GLY A 46 -14.33 -21.22 19.24
C GLY A 46 -14.99 -20.56 20.44
N ASN A 47 -14.23 -19.70 21.11
CA ASN A 47 -14.69 -18.87 22.21
C ASN A 47 -14.03 -17.49 22.08
N ALA A 48 -14.82 -16.42 22.17
CA ALA A 48 -14.30 -15.07 22.28
C ALA A 48 -15.22 -14.27 23.21
N PRO A 49 -14.68 -13.52 24.19
CA PRO A 49 -15.50 -12.72 25.07
C PRO A 49 -16.22 -11.64 24.26
N GLU A 50 -17.47 -11.38 24.63
CA GLU A 50 -18.23 -10.28 24.07
C GLU A 50 -17.70 -8.98 24.70
N LEU A 51 -16.93 -8.23 23.92
CA LEU A 51 -16.28 -7.00 24.37
C LEU A 51 -16.90 -5.80 23.64
N PRO A 52 -17.34 -4.77 24.38
CA PRO A 52 -17.92 -3.58 23.76
C PRO A 52 -16.85 -2.87 22.93
N LEU A 53 -17.22 -2.46 21.71
CA LEU A 53 -16.37 -1.58 20.92
C LEU A 53 -16.20 -0.23 21.63
N PRO A 54 -15.02 0.42 21.54
CA PRO A 54 -14.87 1.77 22.03
C PRO A 54 -15.87 2.72 21.37
N GLU A 55 -16.35 3.70 22.13
CA GLU A 55 -17.36 4.66 21.68
C GLU A 55 -16.94 5.33 20.36
N GLY A 56 -17.88 5.41 19.42
CA GLY A 56 -17.68 6.03 18.10
C GLY A 56 -16.91 5.18 17.09
N LEU A 57 -16.38 4.01 17.47
CA LEU A 57 -15.75 3.08 16.55
C LEU A 57 -16.77 2.10 15.97
N VAL A 58 -16.61 1.81 14.68
CA VAL A 58 -17.30 0.69 14.01
C VAL A 58 -16.27 -0.36 13.62
N THR A 59 -16.71 -1.58 13.40
CA THR A 59 -15.89 -2.63 12.75
C THR A 59 -16.54 -3.03 11.45
N GLY A 60 -15.72 -3.56 10.52
CA GLY A 60 -16.27 -4.40 9.47
C GLY A 60 -17.17 -3.72 8.46
N PHE A 61 -16.99 -2.40 8.23
CA PHE A 61 -17.82 -1.64 7.30
C PHE A 61 -19.30 -1.99 7.50
N GLY A 62 -19.87 -1.77 8.69
CA GLY A 62 -21.18 -2.31 9.14
C GLY A 62 -22.32 -2.37 8.11
N ARG A 63 -22.29 -1.57 7.04
CA ARG A 63 -23.07 -1.74 5.79
C ARG A 63 -23.01 -3.14 5.15
N PHE A 64 -21.92 -3.88 5.30
CA PHE A 64 -21.67 -5.18 4.65
C PHE A 64 -21.74 -6.38 5.60
N GLY A 65 -22.01 -6.17 6.89
CA GLY A 65 -22.17 -7.26 7.86
C GLY A 65 -20.87 -8.00 8.25
N TRP A 66 -19.69 -7.37 8.10
CA TRP A 66 -18.47 -8.04 8.53
C TRP A 66 -18.37 -8.04 10.06
N ARG A 67 -17.99 -9.17 10.61
CA ARG A 67 -17.90 -9.43 12.04
C ARG A 67 -16.47 -9.24 12.51
N SER A 68 -16.32 -9.03 13.81
CA SER A 68 -15.03 -8.97 14.48
C SER A 68 -15.11 -9.64 15.84
N PHE A 69 -13.96 -9.97 16.41
CA PHE A 69 -13.84 -10.45 17.78
C PHE A 69 -12.73 -9.68 18.50
N GLY A 70 -12.93 -9.41 19.79
CA GLY A 70 -11.98 -8.66 20.62
C GLY A 70 -11.07 -9.60 21.43
N VAL A 71 -9.81 -9.19 21.62
CA VAL A 71 -8.85 -9.86 22.51
C VAL A 71 -8.38 -8.84 23.55
N GLY A 72 -8.71 -9.05 24.83
CA GLY A 72 -8.32 -8.14 25.91
C GLY A 72 -8.95 -8.39 27.28
N GLY A 73 -9.55 -9.56 27.50
CA GLY A 73 -10.11 -10.02 28.77
C GLY A 73 -9.77 -11.50 28.94
N GLU A 74 -10.80 -12.34 29.06
CA GLU A 74 -10.63 -13.80 29.03
C GLU A 74 -9.90 -14.27 27.74
N PRO A 75 -9.11 -15.36 27.81
CA PRO A 75 -8.42 -15.89 26.65
C PRO A 75 -9.38 -16.23 25.50
N VAL A 76 -9.01 -15.84 24.28
CA VAL A 76 -9.75 -16.16 23.06
C VAL A 76 -9.29 -17.51 22.53
N VAL A 77 -10.23 -18.38 22.15
CA VAL A 77 -9.95 -19.67 21.52
C VAL A 77 -10.39 -19.64 20.08
N LEU A 78 -9.45 -19.85 19.15
CA LEU A 78 -9.75 -20.14 17.75
C LEU A 78 -9.62 -21.65 17.54
N LYS A 79 -10.65 -22.27 16.98
CA LYS A 79 -10.66 -23.69 16.63
C LYS A 79 -9.73 -23.95 15.44
N GLY A 80 -9.14 -25.14 15.44
CA GLY A 80 -8.32 -25.64 14.35
C GLY A 80 -9.07 -25.75 13.02
N PHE A 81 -8.32 -26.05 11.97
CA PHE A 81 -8.84 -26.21 10.62
C PHE A 81 -9.54 -27.57 10.47
N VAL A 82 -10.75 -27.55 9.88
CA VAL A 82 -11.49 -28.77 9.55
C VAL A 82 -11.14 -29.16 8.12
N GLY A 83 -10.30 -30.18 7.95
CA GLY A 83 -9.85 -30.67 6.65
C GLY A 83 -8.47 -31.32 6.70
N GLU A 84 -7.82 -31.43 5.54
CA GLU A 84 -6.46 -31.95 5.47
C GLU A 84 -5.46 -30.98 6.11
N THR A 85 -4.74 -31.46 7.13
CA THR A 85 -3.76 -30.68 7.91
C THR A 85 -2.31 -31.10 7.64
N SER A 86 -2.08 -31.86 6.56
CA SER A 86 -0.74 -32.25 6.15
C SER A 86 0.08 -31.00 5.81
N ILE A 87 1.23 -30.83 6.46
CA ILE A 87 2.16 -29.74 6.18
C ILE A 87 3.49 -30.38 5.77
N PRO A 88 4.03 -30.10 4.58
CA PRO A 88 5.34 -30.58 4.19
C PRO A 88 6.44 -30.05 5.13
N ASP A 89 7.47 -30.85 5.35
CA ASP A 89 8.64 -30.38 6.08
C ASP A 89 9.32 -29.22 5.31
N GLY A 90 9.87 -28.26 6.05
CA GLY A 90 10.48 -27.05 5.46
C GLY A 90 9.51 -25.99 4.96
N ALA A 91 8.18 -26.17 5.12
CA ALA A 91 7.21 -25.14 4.77
C ALA A 91 7.34 -23.87 5.63
N ASP A 92 7.21 -22.69 5.02
CA ASP A 92 7.02 -21.41 5.70
C ASP A 92 5.59 -21.37 6.25
N CYS A 93 5.48 -21.39 7.57
CA CYS A 93 4.21 -21.41 8.28
C CYS A 93 4.03 -20.13 9.07
N ARG A 94 2.86 -19.48 8.94
CA ARG A 94 2.61 -18.19 9.60
C ARG A 94 1.18 -18.12 10.13
N LEU A 95 1.01 -17.72 11.38
CA LEU A 95 -0.28 -17.32 11.94
C LEU A 95 -0.57 -15.89 11.51
N ARG A 96 -1.78 -15.62 11.01
CA ARG A 96 -2.21 -14.27 10.65
C ARG A 96 -3.56 -13.90 11.21
N LEU A 97 -3.66 -12.63 11.59
CA LEU A 97 -4.86 -11.94 12.06
C LEU A 97 -4.87 -10.56 11.44
N THR A 98 -6.03 -10.01 11.09
CA THR A 98 -6.11 -8.66 10.51
C THR A 98 -6.94 -7.75 11.40
N ASN A 99 -6.41 -6.56 11.72
CA ASN A 99 -7.07 -5.60 12.58
C ASN A 99 -8.39 -5.10 11.99
N ALA A 100 -9.47 -5.22 12.76
CA ALA A 100 -10.80 -4.70 12.42
C ALA A 100 -11.04 -3.26 12.91
N VAL A 101 -10.16 -2.75 13.76
CA VAL A 101 -10.13 -1.35 14.22
C VAL A 101 -8.70 -0.82 14.30
N ASP A 102 -8.61 0.49 14.32
CA ASP A 102 -7.40 1.27 14.53
C ASP A 102 -6.89 1.15 15.98
N VAL A 103 -5.61 0.79 16.11
CA VAL A 103 -4.88 0.64 17.38
C VAL A 103 -3.91 1.82 17.56
N ARG A 104 -3.76 2.30 18.81
CA ARG A 104 -3.12 3.58 19.18
C ARG A 104 -2.09 3.43 20.30
N ASP A 105 -1.72 2.20 20.61
CA ASP A 105 -0.87 1.81 21.73
C ASP A 105 -0.24 0.43 21.47
N ASP A 106 0.69 0.05 22.34
CA ASP A 106 1.45 -1.20 22.23
C ASP A 106 0.69 -2.36 22.88
N HIS A 107 0.52 -3.44 22.12
CA HIS A 107 -0.07 -4.69 22.60
C HIS A 107 0.85 -5.89 22.36
N ALA A 108 0.68 -6.91 23.21
CA ALA A 108 1.30 -8.22 23.04
C ALA A 108 0.32 -9.30 23.45
N PHE A 109 0.26 -10.35 22.65
CA PHE A 109 -0.61 -11.50 22.87
C PHE A 109 0.22 -12.78 22.93
N GLU A 110 0.19 -13.46 24.07
CA GLU A 110 0.70 -14.82 24.14
C GLU A 110 -0.21 -15.74 23.33
N ALA A 111 0.42 -16.53 22.47
CA ALA A 111 -0.21 -17.56 21.68
C ALA A 111 0.20 -18.92 22.24
N ALA A 112 -0.77 -19.78 22.51
CA ALA A 112 -0.53 -21.16 22.96
C ALA A 112 -1.54 -22.12 22.31
N THR A 113 -1.24 -23.41 22.25
CA THR A 113 -2.28 -24.41 21.99
C THR A 113 -3.17 -24.60 23.22
N PRO A 114 -4.39 -25.17 23.07
CA PRO A 114 -5.29 -25.39 24.20
C PRO A 114 -4.73 -26.26 25.34
N ASP A 115 -3.75 -27.12 25.06
CA ASP A 115 -3.02 -27.91 26.06
C ASP A 115 -1.92 -27.12 26.81
N GLY A 116 -1.77 -25.83 26.53
CA GLY A 116 -0.84 -24.92 27.21
C GLY A 116 0.55 -24.82 26.58
N ARG A 117 0.83 -25.47 25.44
CA ARG A 117 2.13 -25.33 24.76
C ARG A 117 2.28 -23.94 24.15
N SER A 118 3.33 -23.22 24.53
CA SER A 118 3.63 -21.89 23.99
C SER A 118 3.99 -21.94 22.50
N LEU A 119 3.41 -21.02 21.73
CA LEU A 119 3.69 -20.79 20.31
C LEU A 119 4.51 -19.52 20.08
N GLY A 120 4.57 -18.62 21.08
CA GLY A 120 5.27 -17.35 21.02
C GLY A 120 4.35 -16.18 21.38
N THR A 121 4.79 -14.97 21.01
CA THR A 121 4.06 -13.73 21.29
C THR A 121 3.82 -12.97 19.99
N LEU A 122 2.55 -12.67 19.73
CA LEU A 122 2.16 -11.76 18.65
C LEU A 122 2.23 -10.32 19.17
N ILE A 123 3.11 -9.52 18.57
CA ILE A 123 3.29 -8.10 18.89
C ILE A 123 2.45 -7.25 17.94
N VAL A 124 1.63 -6.34 18.50
CA VAL A 124 0.78 -5.44 17.71
C VAL A 124 0.95 -4.02 18.23
N ARG A 125 1.67 -3.17 17.47
CA ARG A 125 1.98 -1.79 17.87
C ARG A 125 1.33 -0.80 16.92
N TYR A 126 0.43 0.06 17.42
CA TYR A 126 -0.16 1.17 16.66
C TYR A 126 -0.79 0.77 15.31
N ALA A 127 -1.30 -0.47 15.22
CA ALA A 127 -1.81 -1.05 13.99
C ALA A 127 -2.95 -0.22 13.38
N ALA A 128 -2.97 -0.14 12.06
CA ALA A 128 -4.08 0.47 11.35
C ALA A 128 -5.24 -0.52 11.15
N LEU A 129 -6.42 0.02 10.89
CA LEU A 129 -7.54 -0.72 10.32
C LEU A 129 -7.08 -1.47 9.03
N PHE A 130 -7.46 -2.75 8.90
CA PHE A 130 -7.03 -3.70 7.86
C PHE A 130 -5.54 -4.08 7.84
N GLN A 131 -4.75 -3.69 8.86
CA GLN A 131 -3.36 -4.11 8.91
C GLN A 131 -3.25 -5.60 9.25
N VAL A 132 -2.52 -6.34 8.43
CA VAL A 132 -2.23 -7.76 8.64
C VAL A 132 -1.14 -7.90 9.70
N GLN A 133 -1.45 -8.61 10.77
CA GLN A 133 -0.52 -9.04 11.81
C GLN A 133 -0.06 -10.46 11.51
N GLU A 134 1.20 -10.75 11.85
CA GLU A 134 1.82 -12.02 11.51
C GLU A 134 2.76 -12.50 12.63
N MET A 135 2.74 -13.81 12.88
CA MET A 135 3.72 -14.51 13.70
C MET A 135 4.17 -15.77 12.96
N ARG A 136 5.49 -15.98 12.86
CA ARG A 136 6.03 -17.21 12.27
C ARG A 136 5.78 -18.40 13.20
N LEU A 137 5.49 -19.55 12.61
CA LEU A 137 5.33 -20.83 13.28
C LEU A 137 6.36 -21.81 12.74
N THR A 138 6.86 -22.70 13.59
CA THR A 138 7.49 -23.93 13.10
C THR A 138 6.45 -24.83 12.45
N VAL A 139 6.88 -25.77 11.60
CA VAL A 139 5.98 -26.78 11.01
C VAL A 139 5.24 -27.58 12.09
N GLU A 140 5.91 -27.93 13.20
CA GLU A 140 5.29 -28.62 14.32
C GLU A 140 4.20 -27.76 15.00
N GLN A 141 4.51 -26.50 15.27
CA GLN A 141 3.56 -25.54 15.84
C GLN A 141 2.34 -25.35 14.93
N ALA A 142 2.56 -25.19 13.62
CA ALA A 142 1.48 -25.05 12.66
C ALA A 142 0.58 -26.30 12.61
N ARG A 143 1.16 -27.50 12.60
CA ARG A 143 0.41 -28.76 12.71
C ARG A 143 -0.41 -28.83 14.02
N ALA A 144 0.15 -28.36 15.13
CA ALA A 144 -0.54 -28.33 16.41
C ALA A 144 -1.72 -27.34 16.40
N VAL A 145 -1.52 -26.12 15.90
CA VAL A 145 -2.57 -25.10 15.74
C VAL A 145 -3.70 -25.59 14.84
N LEU A 146 -3.38 -26.22 13.70
CA LEU A 146 -4.40 -26.72 12.78
C LEU A 146 -5.23 -27.85 13.39
N ARG A 147 -4.65 -28.71 14.22
CA ARG A 147 -5.38 -29.82 14.86
C ARG A 147 -6.18 -29.38 16.08
N GLN A 148 -5.56 -28.60 16.96
CA GLN A 148 -6.10 -28.31 18.29
C GLN A 148 -6.77 -26.93 18.35
N GLY A 149 -6.36 -26.01 17.48
CA GLY A 149 -6.67 -24.59 17.61
C GLY A 149 -5.57 -23.82 18.35
N ILE A 150 -5.88 -22.58 18.70
CA ILE A 150 -4.98 -21.64 19.36
C ILE A 150 -5.74 -20.82 20.39
N VAL A 151 -5.06 -20.55 21.50
CA VAL A 151 -5.48 -19.66 22.58
C VAL A 151 -4.66 -18.38 22.49
N LEU A 152 -5.34 -17.23 22.47
CA LEU A 152 -4.73 -15.91 22.48
C LEU A 152 -5.04 -15.21 23.81
N LYS A 153 -4.00 -14.85 24.55
CA LYS A 153 -4.10 -14.12 25.80
C LYS A 153 -3.37 -12.79 25.69
N MET A 154 -4.07 -11.69 25.92
CA MET A 154 -3.43 -10.38 25.99
C MET A 154 -2.56 -10.29 27.25
N VAL A 155 -1.27 -9.99 27.08
CA VAL A 155 -0.30 -9.84 28.18
C VAL A 155 0.29 -8.43 28.28
N LYS A 156 0.11 -7.62 27.24
CA LYS A 156 0.39 -6.18 27.24
C LYS A 156 -0.70 -5.47 26.47
N GLY A 157 -1.15 -4.33 26.98
CA GLY A 157 -2.19 -3.50 26.38
C GLY A 157 -3.07 -2.87 27.45
N SER A 158 -3.64 -1.70 27.16
CA SER A 158 -4.56 -1.01 28.08
C SER A 158 -6.04 -1.27 27.77
N ARG A 159 -6.32 -1.83 26.59
CA ARG A 159 -7.67 -2.07 26.06
C ARG A 159 -7.66 -3.26 25.11
N PRO A 160 -8.83 -3.85 24.79
CA PRO A 160 -8.87 -4.92 23.81
C PRO A 160 -8.48 -4.48 22.39
N VAL A 161 -8.09 -5.45 21.57
CA VAL A 161 -7.85 -5.28 20.13
C VAL A 161 -8.83 -6.15 19.35
N TRP A 162 -9.46 -5.58 18.32
CA TRP A 162 -10.41 -6.29 17.48
C TRP A 162 -9.77 -6.76 16.17
N PHE A 163 -10.02 -8.02 15.83
CA PHE A 163 -9.63 -8.64 14.57
C PHE A 163 -10.86 -9.07 13.77
N PHE A 164 -10.74 -9.14 12.44
CA PHE A 164 -11.85 -9.61 11.61
C PHE A 164 -12.19 -11.07 11.92
N ALA A 165 -13.48 -11.37 11.91
CA ALA A 165 -14.01 -12.71 12.09
C ALA A 165 -14.66 -13.21 10.79
N PRO A 166 -14.77 -14.54 10.57
CA PRO A 166 -15.56 -15.07 9.47
C PRO A 166 -16.99 -14.51 9.47
N SER A 167 -17.48 -14.11 8.30
CA SER A 167 -18.83 -13.56 8.11
C SER A 167 -19.55 -14.22 6.94
N PRO A 168 -20.17 -15.41 7.14
CA PRO A 168 -20.84 -16.14 6.07
C PRO A 168 -21.99 -15.36 5.41
N GLU A 169 -22.64 -14.47 6.16
CA GLU A 169 -23.78 -13.67 5.71
C GLU A 169 -23.36 -12.32 5.10
N ALA A 170 -22.07 -11.98 5.13
CA ALA A 170 -21.60 -10.70 4.61
C ALA A 170 -21.57 -10.66 3.08
N ASN A 171 -21.97 -9.53 2.51
CA ASN A 171 -21.89 -9.27 1.08
C ASN A 171 -21.31 -7.85 0.79
N PRO A 172 -20.14 -7.75 0.12
CA PRO A 172 -19.27 -8.86 -0.23
C PRO A 172 -18.68 -9.52 1.02
N SER A 173 -18.30 -10.79 0.93
CA SER A 173 -17.62 -11.47 2.02
C SER A 173 -16.18 -10.95 2.20
N PRO A 174 -15.63 -10.94 3.44
CA PRO A 174 -14.23 -10.62 3.67
C PRO A 174 -13.29 -11.53 2.87
N ASP A 175 -12.13 -10.99 2.47
CA ASP A 175 -11.09 -11.80 1.85
C ASP A 175 -10.58 -12.84 2.87
N ALA A 176 -10.30 -14.07 2.42
CA ALA A 176 -9.80 -15.12 3.32
C ALA A 176 -8.51 -14.71 4.03
N LEU A 177 -7.68 -13.86 3.41
CA LEU A 177 -6.45 -13.35 4.01
C LEU A 177 -6.69 -12.33 5.12
N GLN A 178 -7.88 -11.74 5.19
CA GLN A 178 -8.28 -10.84 6.27
C GLN A 178 -8.77 -11.61 7.50
N LEU A 179 -9.12 -12.89 7.34
CA LEU A 179 -9.62 -13.73 8.41
C LEU A 179 -8.48 -14.45 9.16
N PRO A 180 -8.70 -14.93 10.39
CA PRO A 180 -7.72 -15.74 11.10
C PRO A 180 -7.37 -17.00 10.32
N HIS A 181 -6.09 -17.22 10.05
CA HIS A 181 -5.64 -18.40 9.33
C HIS A 181 -4.19 -18.75 9.64
N VAL A 182 -3.81 -19.99 9.30
CA VAL A 182 -2.42 -20.40 9.16
C VAL A 182 -2.07 -20.41 7.68
N LEU A 183 -1.13 -19.57 7.28
CA LEU A 183 -0.48 -19.63 5.98
C LEU A 183 0.51 -20.79 6.00
N VAL A 184 0.47 -21.65 4.98
CA VAL A 184 1.47 -22.70 4.72
C VAL A 184 1.95 -22.55 3.29
N ALA A 185 3.25 -22.34 3.10
CA ALA A 185 3.87 -22.20 1.78
C ALA A 185 5.15 -23.06 1.68
N THR A 186 5.36 -23.73 0.54
CA THR A 186 6.57 -24.52 0.28
C THR A 186 7.44 -23.87 -0.78
N VAL A 187 6.97 -23.89 -2.04
CA VAL A 187 7.51 -23.16 -3.17
C VAL A 187 6.41 -22.22 -3.65
N ALA A 188 6.71 -20.92 -3.68
CA ALA A 188 5.76 -19.90 -4.10
C ALA A 188 6.43 -18.88 -5.02
N ASP A 189 5.81 -18.61 -6.17
CA ASP A 189 6.08 -17.40 -6.91
C ASP A 189 5.39 -16.22 -6.20
N ALA A 190 6.10 -15.61 -5.26
CA ALA A 190 5.59 -14.48 -4.49
C ALA A 190 5.17 -13.29 -5.38
N ALA A 191 5.76 -13.14 -6.57
CA ALA A 191 5.38 -12.10 -7.51
C ALA A 191 4.05 -12.43 -8.21
N ALA A 192 3.84 -13.68 -8.64
CA ALA A 192 2.55 -14.14 -9.15
C ALA A 192 1.46 -14.04 -8.08
N GLN A 193 1.78 -14.39 -6.82
CA GLN A 193 0.86 -14.21 -5.70
C GLN A 193 0.54 -12.73 -5.47
N PHE A 194 1.51 -11.81 -5.56
CA PHE A 194 1.27 -10.37 -5.48
C PHE A 194 0.27 -9.89 -6.55
N GLU A 195 0.43 -10.34 -7.80
CA GLU A 195 -0.48 -10.06 -8.91
C GLU A 195 -1.89 -10.63 -8.68
N GLN A 196 -2.02 -11.73 -7.93
CA GLN A 196 -3.32 -12.23 -7.49
C GLN A 196 -3.90 -11.35 -6.38
N ARG A 197 -3.10 -11.02 -5.35
CA ARG A 197 -3.57 -10.26 -4.17
C ARG A 197 -4.08 -8.87 -4.54
N MET A 198 -3.45 -8.19 -5.50
CA MET A 198 -3.90 -6.85 -5.90
C MET A 198 -5.35 -6.82 -6.41
N ARG A 199 -5.89 -7.95 -6.88
CA ARG A 199 -7.28 -8.05 -7.34
C ARG A 199 -8.26 -8.38 -6.20
N GLY A 200 -7.78 -8.77 -5.01
CA GLY A 200 -8.60 -9.20 -3.87
C GLY A 200 -9.01 -8.06 -2.92
N LEU A 201 -9.98 -8.34 -2.04
CA LEU A 201 -10.40 -7.40 -0.99
C LEU A 201 -9.37 -7.29 0.15
N VAL A 202 -8.36 -8.17 0.18
CA VAL A 202 -7.19 -8.04 1.08
C VAL A 202 -6.50 -6.68 0.98
N MET A 203 -6.64 -6.00 -0.16
CA MET A 203 -6.08 -4.68 -0.42
C MET A 203 -6.78 -3.54 0.32
N LEU A 204 -7.96 -3.79 0.92
CA LEU A 204 -8.71 -2.75 1.64
C LEU A 204 -7.90 -2.13 2.77
N GLN A 205 -8.16 -0.85 2.99
CA GLN A 205 -7.54 0.00 4.00
C GLN A 205 -8.58 0.98 4.57
N GLY A 206 -8.24 1.68 5.66
CA GLY A 206 -9.02 2.83 6.09
C GLY A 206 -9.13 3.87 4.96
N CYS A 207 -10.33 4.44 4.77
CA CYS A 207 -10.55 5.36 3.66
C CYS A 207 -9.70 6.62 3.84
N GLY A 208 -8.80 6.89 2.90
CA GLY A 208 -7.97 8.08 2.90
C GLY A 208 -6.62 7.83 2.29
N TRP A 209 -5.54 8.35 2.89
CA TRP A 209 -4.20 8.20 2.34
C TRP A 209 -3.80 6.72 2.16
N GLN A 210 -4.25 5.85 3.06
CA GLN A 210 -3.97 4.41 3.00
C GLN A 210 -4.67 3.77 1.79
N SER A 211 -6.00 3.92 1.72
CA SER A 211 -6.79 3.33 0.64
C SER A 211 -6.51 3.99 -0.70
N GLY A 212 -6.17 5.27 -0.71
CA GLY A 212 -5.81 6.05 -1.87
C GLY A 212 -4.48 5.61 -2.48
N CYS A 213 -3.48 5.21 -1.68
CA CYS A 213 -2.26 4.60 -2.22
C CYS A 213 -2.57 3.35 -3.04
N VAL A 214 -3.49 2.52 -2.55
CA VAL A 214 -3.94 1.29 -3.19
C VAL A 214 -4.76 1.57 -4.44
N SER A 215 -5.79 2.41 -4.35
CA SER A 215 -6.68 2.70 -5.47
C SER A 215 -5.95 3.37 -6.63
N GLU A 216 -5.03 4.28 -6.33
CA GLU A 216 -4.16 4.91 -7.34
C GLU A 216 -3.22 3.90 -8.00
N GLY A 217 -2.60 3.02 -7.21
CA GLY A 217 -1.72 1.98 -7.76
C GLY A 217 -2.46 0.98 -8.65
N LEU A 218 -3.67 0.57 -8.24
CA LEU A 218 -4.52 -0.31 -9.04
C LEU A 218 -4.93 0.36 -10.36
N LEU A 219 -5.39 1.61 -10.31
CA LEU A 219 -5.82 2.33 -11.49
C LEU A 219 -4.65 2.62 -12.43
N ASP A 220 -3.50 3.04 -11.92
CA ASP A 220 -2.31 3.29 -12.73
C ASP A 220 -1.87 2.01 -13.47
N LEU A 221 -1.91 0.84 -12.82
CA LEU A 221 -1.62 -0.44 -13.48
C LEU A 221 -2.70 -0.83 -14.49
N ALA A 222 -3.98 -0.63 -14.16
CA ALA A 222 -5.10 -0.92 -15.06
C ALA A 222 -4.96 -0.13 -16.36
N GLU A 223 -4.68 1.17 -16.26
CA GLU A 223 -4.47 2.05 -17.40
C GLU A 223 -3.19 1.71 -18.18
N LYS A 224 -2.07 1.48 -17.49
CA LYS A 224 -0.79 1.12 -18.14
C LYS A 224 -0.91 -0.17 -18.95
N ARG A 225 -1.63 -1.17 -18.41
CA ARG A 225 -1.76 -2.51 -19.02
C ARG A 225 -2.99 -2.65 -19.90
N GLN A 226 -3.93 -1.69 -19.86
CA GLN A 226 -5.27 -1.81 -20.44
C GLN A 226 -5.95 -3.13 -19.99
N ASP A 227 -5.86 -3.44 -18.70
CA ASP A 227 -6.32 -4.72 -18.11
C ASP A 227 -7.74 -4.56 -17.52
N ALA A 228 -8.72 -5.21 -18.17
CA ALA A 228 -10.13 -5.17 -17.77
C ALA A 228 -10.36 -5.72 -16.35
N ALA A 229 -9.67 -6.79 -15.95
CA ALA A 229 -9.84 -7.37 -14.62
C ALA A 229 -9.28 -6.45 -13.52
N LEU A 230 -8.24 -5.67 -13.83
CA LEU A 230 -7.76 -4.63 -12.94
C LEU A 230 -8.73 -3.45 -12.83
N PHE A 231 -9.36 -3.04 -13.93
CA PHE A 231 -10.42 -2.02 -13.88
C PHE A 231 -11.62 -2.47 -13.02
N GLU A 232 -12.05 -3.73 -13.16
CA GLU A 232 -13.09 -4.31 -12.30
C GLU A 232 -12.67 -4.34 -10.82
N ALA A 233 -11.40 -4.63 -10.54
CA ALA A 233 -10.87 -4.59 -9.18
C ALA A 233 -10.90 -3.16 -8.61
N VAL A 234 -10.53 -2.14 -9.40
CA VAL A 234 -10.67 -0.72 -9.01
C VAL A 234 -12.13 -0.38 -8.71
N ASP A 235 -13.06 -0.79 -9.57
CA ASP A 235 -14.48 -0.51 -9.40
C ASP A 235 -15.09 -1.16 -8.15
N ARG A 236 -14.71 -2.42 -7.87
CA ARG A 236 -15.07 -3.11 -6.63
C ARG A 236 -14.47 -2.41 -5.43
N TYR A 237 -13.20 -2.00 -5.50
CA TYR A 237 -12.52 -1.30 -4.42
C TYR A 237 -13.17 0.06 -4.10
N LEU A 238 -13.46 0.88 -5.12
CA LEU A 238 -14.16 2.15 -4.95
C LEU A 238 -15.57 1.95 -4.38
N GLY A 239 -16.29 0.90 -4.82
CA GLY A 239 -17.63 0.57 -4.30
C GLY A 239 -17.65 0.25 -2.79
N MET A 240 -16.51 -0.11 -2.20
CA MET A 240 -16.41 -0.29 -0.75
C MET A 240 -16.53 1.02 0.02
N TYR A 241 -16.23 2.18 -0.59
CA TYR A 241 -16.21 3.50 0.06
C TYR A 241 -17.25 4.48 -0.53
N PHE A 242 -17.53 4.39 -1.82
CA PHE A 242 -18.45 5.28 -2.54
C PHE A 242 -19.77 4.56 -2.83
N THR A 243 -20.89 5.10 -2.32
CA THR A 243 -22.25 4.65 -2.66
C THR A 243 -22.64 5.19 -4.03
N GLY A 244 -23.71 4.67 -4.64
CA GLY A 244 -24.18 5.18 -5.94
C GLY A 244 -24.52 6.68 -5.96
N ASP A 245 -24.86 7.25 -4.80
CA ASP A 245 -25.32 8.63 -4.61
C ASP A 245 -24.35 9.50 -3.77
N GLY A 246 -23.26 8.93 -3.26
CA GLY A 246 -22.46 9.62 -2.25
C GLY A 246 -21.28 8.81 -1.74
N VAL A 247 -21.04 8.88 -0.45
CA VAL A 247 -19.86 8.28 0.17
C VAL A 247 -20.20 7.77 1.57
N GLU A 248 -19.80 6.53 1.87
CA GLU A 248 -19.96 5.95 3.19
C GLU A 248 -18.82 4.97 3.47
N PHE A 249 -18.06 5.25 4.52
CA PHE A 249 -16.85 4.49 4.83
C PHE A 249 -16.49 4.50 6.32
N GLN A 250 -15.51 3.66 6.63
CA GLN A 250 -14.78 3.69 7.88
C GLN A 250 -13.48 4.50 7.70
N SER A 251 -13.32 5.55 8.51
CA SER A 251 -12.14 6.43 8.46
C SER A 251 -10.87 5.68 8.91
N PRO A 252 -9.67 6.26 8.71
CA PRO A 252 -8.44 5.67 9.22
C PRO A 252 -8.42 5.52 10.75
N ARG A 253 -9.33 6.21 11.46
CA ARG A 253 -9.54 6.11 12.91
C ARG A 253 -10.69 5.20 13.29
N SER A 254 -11.19 4.38 12.36
CA SER A 254 -12.30 3.45 12.57
C SER A 254 -13.65 4.07 12.87
N ALA A 255 -13.83 5.37 12.63
CA ALA A 255 -15.12 6.04 12.76
C ALA A 255 -15.96 5.90 11.48
N ARG A 256 -17.28 5.78 11.60
CA ARG A 256 -18.19 5.82 10.44
C ARG A 256 -18.29 7.24 9.91
N VAL A 257 -18.08 7.41 8.61
CA VAL A 257 -18.20 8.69 7.90
C VAL A 257 -19.18 8.49 6.75
N LYS A 258 -20.14 9.39 6.62
CA LYS A 258 -21.17 9.37 5.59
C LYS A 258 -21.43 10.77 5.05
N ASP A 259 -21.60 10.89 3.73
CA ASP A 259 -21.97 12.10 2.98
C ASP A 259 -21.04 13.30 3.22
N LYS A 260 -19.78 13.04 3.60
CA LYS A 260 -18.74 14.05 3.83
C LYS A 260 -17.34 13.47 3.68
N VAL A 261 -16.36 14.36 3.62
CA VAL A 261 -14.95 14.04 3.88
C VAL A 261 -14.68 14.32 5.36
N GLY A 262 -14.11 13.36 6.07
CA GLY A 262 -13.82 13.40 7.50
C GLY A 262 -12.55 14.14 7.88
N GLY A 263 -11.60 14.35 6.97
CA GLY A 263 -10.40 15.14 7.25
C GLY A 263 -9.40 15.23 6.10
N ILE A 264 -8.32 15.99 6.30
CA ILE A 264 -7.29 16.28 5.28
C ILE A 264 -6.53 15.05 4.77
N GLU A 265 -6.55 13.96 5.54
CA GLU A 265 -5.94 12.68 5.20
C GLU A 265 -6.82 11.83 4.27
N GLU A 266 -8.08 12.19 4.08
CA GLU A 266 -9.08 11.39 3.39
C GLU A 266 -9.28 11.63 1.88
N PRO A 267 -8.91 12.76 1.26
CA PRO A 267 -9.29 13.02 -0.13
C PRO A 267 -8.55 12.19 -1.20
N LEU A 268 -7.49 11.44 -0.86
CA LEU A 268 -6.70 10.73 -1.89
C LEU A 268 -7.53 9.79 -2.79
N PRO A 269 -8.49 8.98 -2.29
CA PRO A 269 -9.36 8.14 -3.13
C PRO A 269 -10.25 8.93 -4.10
N TRP A 270 -10.48 10.24 -3.86
CA TRP A 270 -11.21 11.08 -4.82
C TRP A 270 -10.42 11.31 -6.11
N ALA A 271 -9.08 11.26 -6.08
CA ALA A 271 -8.27 11.30 -7.29
C ALA A 271 -8.58 10.09 -8.20
N THR A 272 -8.63 8.89 -7.60
CA THR A 272 -9.00 7.66 -8.34
C THR A 272 -10.43 7.73 -8.83
N LEU A 273 -11.36 8.19 -7.97
CA LEU A 273 -12.77 8.33 -8.34
C LEU A 273 -12.94 9.31 -9.51
N ALA A 274 -12.26 10.45 -9.50
CA ALA A 274 -12.33 11.46 -10.56
C ALA A 274 -11.88 10.88 -11.91
N ARG A 275 -10.79 10.11 -11.91
CA ARG A 275 -10.27 9.46 -13.13
C ARG A 275 -11.13 8.30 -13.60
N ARG A 276 -11.70 7.50 -12.70
CA ARG A 276 -12.45 6.27 -13.04
C ARG A 276 -13.95 6.49 -13.26
N ARG A 277 -14.56 7.40 -12.52
CA ARG A 277 -16.00 7.71 -12.52
C ARG A 277 -16.23 9.23 -12.48
N PRO A 278 -15.94 9.96 -13.57
CA PRO A 278 -15.95 11.42 -13.60
C PRO A 278 -17.33 12.06 -13.36
N ASP A 279 -18.41 11.29 -13.48
CA ASP A 279 -19.79 11.76 -13.25
C ASP A 279 -20.32 11.41 -11.86
N HIS A 280 -19.49 10.85 -10.97
CA HIS A 280 -19.94 10.37 -9.67
C HIS A 280 -20.31 11.53 -8.72
N PRO A 281 -21.50 11.51 -8.05
CA PRO A 281 -21.95 12.61 -7.18
C PRO A 281 -20.99 12.95 -6.04
N ALA A 282 -20.28 11.96 -5.51
CA ALA A 282 -19.28 12.16 -4.47
C ALA A 282 -18.12 13.11 -4.86
N LEU A 283 -17.86 13.34 -6.15
CA LEU A 283 -16.85 14.31 -6.58
C LEU A 283 -17.17 15.71 -6.09
N GLU A 284 -18.45 16.08 -6.05
CA GLU A 284 -18.89 17.38 -5.53
C GLU A 284 -18.69 17.48 -4.00
N ILE A 285 -18.85 16.37 -3.27
CA ILE A 285 -18.54 16.29 -1.83
C ILE A 285 -17.05 16.57 -1.59
N GLY A 286 -16.18 15.91 -2.37
CA GLY A 286 -14.73 16.12 -2.31
C GLY A 286 -14.34 17.54 -2.71
N ARG A 287 -14.94 18.06 -3.78
CA ARG A 287 -14.72 19.43 -4.27
C ARG A 287 -15.03 20.47 -3.19
N LYS A 288 -16.23 20.40 -2.59
CA LYS A 288 -16.67 21.33 -1.53
C LYS A 288 -15.72 21.31 -0.34
N PHE A 289 -15.31 20.12 0.10
CA PHE A 289 -14.36 19.97 1.20
C PHE A 289 -13.00 20.60 0.88
N LEU A 290 -12.41 20.24 -0.26
CA LEU A 290 -11.10 20.71 -0.68
C LEU A 290 -11.07 22.22 -0.89
N SER A 291 -12.10 22.81 -1.48
CA SER A 291 -12.20 24.26 -1.67
C SER A 291 -12.62 25.04 -0.40
N SER A 292 -12.84 24.36 0.73
CA SER A 292 -13.31 25.03 1.95
C SER A 292 -12.20 25.87 2.60
N SER A 293 -12.59 26.97 3.23
CA SER A 293 -11.65 27.81 3.98
C SER A 293 -10.93 27.03 5.08
N GLY A 294 -11.56 26.02 5.67
CA GLY A 294 -10.93 25.15 6.68
C GLY A 294 -9.68 24.41 6.18
N ILE A 295 -9.58 24.16 4.87
CA ILE A 295 -8.43 23.50 4.24
C ILE A 295 -7.34 24.48 3.84
N SER A 296 -7.69 25.70 3.43
CA SER A 296 -6.74 26.68 2.89
C SER A 296 -6.33 27.78 3.88
N LYS A 297 -7.10 28.02 4.96
CA LYS A 297 -6.92 29.18 5.86
C LYS A 297 -5.53 29.26 6.50
N ASP A 298 -4.91 28.11 6.75
CA ASP A 298 -3.65 28.06 7.49
C ASP A 298 -2.41 27.96 6.58
N LEU A 299 -2.57 27.99 5.24
CA LEU A 299 -1.44 27.83 4.31
C LEU A 299 -0.40 28.94 4.41
N GLU A 300 -0.83 30.14 4.81
CA GLU A 300 0.01 31.33 4.90
C GLU A 300 0.38 31.67 6.36
N SER A 301 -0.08 30.87 7.32
CA SER A 301 0.17 31.11 8.74
C SER A 301 1.61 30.70 9.11
N PRO A 302 2.49 31.63 9.54
CA PRO A 302 3.89 31.30 9.84
C PRO A 302 4.05 30.29 10.98
N ALA A 303 3.15 30.35 11.95
CA ALA A 303 3.15 29.51 13.14
C ALA A 303 2.45 28.15 12.93
N LYS A 304 1.70 27.97 11.83
CA LYS A 304 1.00 26.71 11.61
C LYS A 304 1.96 25.63 11.12
N GLU A 305 1.95 24.49 11.80
CA GLU A 305 2.56 23.27 11.27
C GLU A 305 1.76 22.73 10.07
N LEU A 306 2.43 22.62 8.93
CA LEU A 306 1.95 21.90 7.75
C LEU A 306 2.62 20.54 7.67
N THR A 307 1.87 19.57 7.13
CA THR A 307 2.35 18.21 6.91
C THR A 307 2.55 17.90 5.44
N THR A 308 3.58 17.12 5.12
CA THR A 308 3.91 16.69 3.76
C THR A 308 2.80 15.85 3.11
N GLU A 309 1.98 15.17 3.91
CA GLU A 309 0.80 14.41 3.47
C GLU A 309 -0.08 15.24 2.55
N GLY A 310 -0.27 16.54 2.85
CA GLY A 310 -1.16 17.38 2.05
C GLY A 310 -0.65 17.67 0.63
N CYS A 311 0.61 17.43 0.30
CA CYS A 311 1.04 17.43 -1.11
C CYS A 311 0.35 16.31 -1.89
N TYR A 312 0.15 15.15 -1.26
CA TYR A 312 -0.41 13.97 -1.90
C TYR A 312 -1.91 13.77 -1.62
N THR A 313 -2.38 14.08 -0.40
CA THR A 313 -3.78 13.88 -0.01
C THR A 313 -4.68 15.08 -0.28
N VAL A 314 -4.12 16.24 -0.64
CA VAL A 314 -4.90 17.48 -0.90
C VAL A 314 -4.58 18.05 -2.27
N ALA A 315 -3.34 18.47 -2.52
CA ALA A 315 -2.98 19.14 -3.77
C ALA A 315 -3.23 18.24 -4.99
N TYR A 316 -2.83 16.97 -4.92
CA TYR A 316 -3.05 16.04 -6.02
C TYR A 316 -4.55 15.75 -6.31
N PRO A 317 -5.40 15.38 -5.33
CA PRO A 317 -6.85 15.27 -5.55
C PRO A 317 -7.49 16.57 -6.05
N MET A 318 -7.05 17.74 -5.57
CA MET A 318 -7.50 19.02 -6.11
C MET A 318 -7.19 19.17 -7.59
N ALA A 319 -5.98 18.80 -8.03
CA ALA A 319 -5.59 18.88 -9.43
C ALA A 319 -6.42 17.94 -10.32
N GLU A 320 -6.66 16.70 -9.88
CA GLU A 320 -7.53 15.76 -10.63
C GLU A 320 -8.97 16.28 -10.72
N LEU A 321 -9.53 16.81 -9.62
CA LEU A 321 -10.86 17.41 -9.64
C LEU A 321 -10.90 18.69 -10.49
N ALA A 322 -9.85 19.51 -10.49
CA ALA A 322 -9.74 20.70 -11.35
C ALA A 322 -9.90 20.32 -12.82
N ARG A 323 -9.19 19.27 -13.25
CA ARG A 323 -9.21 18.75 -14.62
C ARG A 323 -10.58 18.16 -14.97
N VAL A 324 -11.11 17.26 -14.14
CA VAL A 324 -12.35 16.53 -14.43
C VAL A 324 -13.59 17.41 -14.35
N LEU A 325 -13.68 18.27 -13.32
CA LEU A 325 -14.82 19.16 -13.11
C LEU A 325 -14.68 20.50 -13.86
N LYS A 326 -13.56 20.73 -14.56
CA LYS A 326 -13.24 21.98 -15.27
C LYS A 326 -13.29 23.20 -14.36
N ARG A 327 -12.59 23.11 -13.22
CA ARG A 327 -12.56 24.12 -12.14
C ARG A 327 -11.14 24.67 -11.95
N PRO A 328 -10.72 25.68 -12.73
CA PRO A 328 -9.34 26.18 -12.71
C PRO A 328 -8.92 26.73 -11.34
N GLU A 329 -9.86 27.21 -10.52
CA GLU A 329 -9.55 27.69 -9.17
C GLU A 329 -9.05 26.58 -8.23
N LEU A 330 -9.40 25.32 -8.50
CA LEU A 330 -8.85 24.17 -7.76
C LEU A 330 -7.39 23.90 -8.16
N ALA A 331 -7.02 24.13 -9.42
CA ALA A 331 -5.64 24.01 -9.88
C ALA A 331 -4.74 25.05 -9.20
N GLU A 332 -5.19 26.31 -9.13
CA GLU A 332 -4.50 27.37 -8.41
C GLU A 332 -4.36 27.04 -6.92
N LEU A 333 -5.42 26.54 -6.28
CA LEU A 333 -5.38 26.13 -4.88
C LEU A 333 -4.42 24.93 -4.68
N ALA A 334 -4.39 23.95 -5.59
CA ALA A 334 -3.44 22.84 -5.53
C ALA A 334 -1.99 23.33 -5.53
N LEU A 335 -1.63 24.25 -6.44
CA LEU A 335 -0.30 24.85 -6.49
C LEU A 335 0.03 25.65 -5.22
N ARG A 336 -0.94 26.38 -4.65
CA ARG A 336 -0.76 27.06 -3.35
C ARG A 336 -0.48 26.07 -2.21
N HIS A 337 -1.15 24.91 -2.19
CA HIS A 337 -0.90 23.86 -1.21
C HIS A 337 0.52 23.29 -1.31
N LEU A 338 1.04 23.12 -2.52
CA LEU A 338 2.42 22.67 -2.74
C LEU A 338 3.42 23.75 -2.29
N GLU A 339 3.22 25.01 -2.71
CA GLU A 339 4.15 26.11 -2.40
C GLU A 339 4.23 26.37 -0.90
N ALA A 340 3.10 26.37 -0.19
CA ALA A 340 3.06 26.52 1.26
C ALA A 340 3.85 25.41 1.97
N ARG A 341 3.73 24.16 1.52
CA ARG A 341 4.46 23.02 2.09
C ARG A 341 5.93 23.03 1.71
N LYS A 342 6.30 23.47 0.52
CA LYS A 342 7.71 23.69 0.17
C LYS A 342 8.35 24.70 1.13
N LYS A 343 7.70 25.84 1.36
CA LYS A 343 8.18 26.87 2.31
C LYS A 343 8.28 26.36 3.75
N ALA A 344 7.26 25.65 4.22
CA ALA A 344 7.23 25.19 5.61
C ALA A 344 8.09 23.95 5.86
N ASN A 345 8.09 22.97 4.95
CA ASN A 345 8.64 21.63 5.19
C ASN A 345 10.08 21.42 4.67
N VAL A 346 10.63 22.35 3.88
CA VAL A 346 12.01 22.22 3.37
C VAL A 346 12.94 23.19 4.10
N HIS A 347 13.97 22.64 4.75
CA HIS A 347 14.99 23.42 5.47
C HIS A 347 16.36 22.82 5.18
N ASP A 348 17.33 23.65 4.77
CA ASP A 348 18.72 23.23 4.49
C ASP A 348 18.84 22.06 3.49
N GLY A 349 17.88 21.94 2.57
CA GLY A 349 17.81 20.84 1.60
C GLY A 349 17.18 19.55 2.14
N ASP A 350 16.78 19.51 3.41
CA ASP A 350 16.06 18.38 4.00
C ASP A 350 14.55 18.59 3.99
N ILE A 351 13.82 17.47 4.02
CA ILE A 351 12.36 17.44 4.04
C ILE A 351 11.91 17.00 5.43
N TYR A 352 11.15 17.86 6.12
CA TYR A 352 10.57 17.55 7.42
C TYR A 352 9.08 17.23 7.24
N GLN A 353 8.65 16.05 7.68
CA GLN A 353 7.25 15.61 7.49
C GLN A 353 6.24 16.60 8.07
N ARG A 354 6.59 17.25 9.18
CA ARG A 354 5.77 18.26 9.83
C ARG A 354 6.67 19.42 10.25
N ALA A 355 6.31 20.61 9.79
CA ALA A 355 7.05 21.82 10.12
C ALA A 355 6.17 23.06 9.96
N ALA A 356 6.50 24.11 10.72
CA ALA A 356 6.02 25.47 10.50
C ALA A 356 7.11 26.31 9.83
N LEU A 357 6.76 27.48 9.27
CA LEU A 357 7.75 28.41 8.75
C LEU A 357 8.64 28.93 9.89
N GLU A 358 7.99 29.29 11.00
CA GLU A 358 8.63 29.72 12.24
C GLU A 358 8.23 28.74 13.35
N GLY A 359 9.05 27.72 13.60
CA GLY A 359 8.82 26.83 14.73
C GLY A 359 9.36 25.41 14.59
N SER A 360 8.58 24.47 15.13
CA SER A 360 9.00 23.08 15.32
C SER A 360 9.15 22.35 13.99
N LYS A 361 10.20 21.53 13.88
CA LYS A 361 10.49 20.67 12.73
C LYS A 361 10.58 19.23 13.22
N ARG A 362 9.85 18.30 12.60
CA ARG A 362 9.76 16.90 13.04
C ARG A 362 10.00 15.93 11.90
N LEU A 363 10.53 14.75 12.24
CA LEU A 363 10.75 13.63 11.31
C LEU A 363 11.53 14.04 10.05
N ARG A 364 12.75 14.57 10.26
CA ARG A 364 13.70 14.94 9.20
C ARG A 364 13.97 13.77 8.27
N ASN A 365 13.77 13.97 6.97
CA ASN A 365 13.97 12.99 5.90
C ASN A 365 13.38 11.61 6.21
N TRP A 366 12.23 11.59 6.89
CA TRP A 366 11.47 10.37 7.08
C TRP A 366 10.93 9.87 5.74
N ALA A 367 11.24 8.64 5.36
CA ALA A 367 11.05 8.11 4.01
C ALA A 367 9.61 8.30 3.51
N ARG A 368 8.62 7.99 4.34
CA ARG A 368 7.22 8.15 3.97
C ARG A 368 6.76 9.60 3.92
N GLY A 369 7.30 10.48 4.77
CA GLY A 369 7.05 11.93 4.69
C GLY A 369 7.62 12.54 3.41
N ALA A 370 8.86 12.17 3.06
CA ALA A 370 9.48 12.55 1.80
C ALA A 370 8.72 11.98 0.59
N CYS A 371 8.18 10.77 0.68
CA CYS A 371 7.29 10.18 -0.32
C CYS A 371 6.04 11.05 -0.55
N TRP A 372 5.33 11.44 0.52
CA TRP A 372 4.15 12.30 0.38
C TRP A 372 4.46 13.65 -0.24
N TYR A 373 5.59 14.24 0.15
CA TYR A 373 6.05 15.49 -0.44
C TYR A 373 6.33 15.31 -1.94
N TYR A 374 7.18 14.35 -2.29
CA TYR A 374 7.72 14.23 -3.63
C TYR A 374 6.74 13.62 -4.63
N ASN A 375 6.12 12.49 -4.27
CA ASN A 375 5.09 11.87 -5.10
C ASN A 375 3.87 12.80 -5.24
N GLY A 376 3.52 13.53 -4.17
CA GLY A 376 2.47 14.55 -4.20
C GLY A 376 2.74 15.66 -5.22
N ILE A 377 3.95 16.23 -5.23
CA ILE A 377 4.36 17.24 -6.22
C ILE A 377 4.27 16.66 -7.64
N VAL A 378 4.93 15.52 -7.88
CA VAL A 378 5.00 14.91 -9.22
C VAL A 378 3.60 14.60 -9.76
N ARG A 379 2.74 14.00 -8.92
CA ARG A 379 1.36 13.64 -9.30
C ARG A 379 0.48 14.87 -9.55
N THR A 380 0.60 15.90 -8.70
CA THR A 380 -0.14 17.15 -8.88
C THR A 380 0.22 17.78 -10.23
N LEU A 381 1.51 17.90 -10.55
CA LEU A 381 1.96 18.49 -11.81
C LEU A 381 1.55 17.66 -13.03
N GLN A 382 1.58 16.33 -12.94
CA GLN A 382 1.07 15.45 -14.00
C GLN A 382 -0.44 15.64 -14.22
N ALA A 383 -1.23 15.77 -13.15
CA ALA A 383 -2.68 15.96 -13.23
C ALA A 383 -3.07 17.32 -13.80
N LEU A 384 -2.29 18.37 -13.53
CA LEU A 384 -2.51 19.71 -14.07
C LEU A 384 -2.17 19.81 -15.56
N ASP A 385 -1.21 19.01 -16.03
CA ASP A 385 -0.72 19.03 -17.42
C ASP A 385 -0.34 20.45 -17.90
N ASP A 386 0.26 21.24 -17.01
CA ASP A 386 0.69 22.61 -17.28
C ASP A 386 2.23 22.70 -17.38
N PRO A 387 2.79 22.94 -18.58
CA PRO A 387 4.23 23.11 -18.77
C PRO A 387 4.84 24.27 -17.96
N ALA A 388 4.10 25.34 -17.69
CA ALA A 388 4.58 26.46 -16.90
C ALA A 388 4.73 26.07 -15.42
N ALA A 389 3.74 25.38 -14.85
CA ALA A 389 3.82 24.81 -13.52
C ALA A 389 4.97 23.80 -13.41
N ALA A 390 5.11 22.87 -14.37
CA ALA A 390 6.21 21.91 -14.39
C ALA A 390 7.58 22.60 -14.40
N LYS A 391 7.75 23.63 -15.25
CA LYS A 391 8.98 24.43 -15.31
C LYS A 391 9.28 25.15 -13.99
N ALA A 392 8.26 25.71 -13.34
CA ALA A 392 8.42 26.41 -12.05
C ALA A 392 8.88 25.46 -10.92
N TRP A 393 8.46 24.20 -10.96
CA TRP A 393 8.81 23.19 -9.95
C TRP A 393 10.06 22.37 -10.29
N GLN A 394 10.63 22.53 -11.48
CA GLN A 394 11.76 21.74 -11.98
C GLN A 394 12.98 21.73 -11.03
N THR A 395 13.30 22.88 -10.41
CA THR A 395 14.42 22.97 -9.45
C THR A 395 14.18 22.10 -8.22
N GLU A 396 12.95 22.11 -7.69
CA GLU A 396 12.58 21.31 -6.52
C GLU A 396 12.57 19.82 -6.88
N ILE A 397 12.06 19.47 -8.07
CA ILE A 397 12.03 18.10 -8.56
C ILE A 397 13.45 17.50 -8.62
N ARG A 398 14.42 18.25 -9.15
CA ARG A 398 15.83 17.83 -9.22
C ARG A 398 16.47 17.74 -7.85
N ARG A 399 16.26 18.75 -6.99
CA ARG A 399 16.80 18.79 -5.63
C ARG A 399 16.44 17.53 -4.84
N VAL A 400 15.16 17.14 -4.87
CA VAL A 400 14.71 15.93 -4.18
C VAL A 400 15.26 14.68 -4.85
N ALA A 401 15.26 14.60 -6.18
CA ALA A 401 15.83 13.46 -6.90
C ALA A 401 17.29 13.22 -6.53
N ASP A 402 18.10 14.28 -6.48
CA ASP A 402 19.53 14.20 -6.16
C ASP A 402 19.77 13.71 -4.73
N LEU A 403 18.97 14.20 -3.76
CA LEU A 403 18.98 13.70 -2.38
C LEU A 403 18.70 12.19 -2.35
N LEU A 404 17.67 11.74 -3.05
CA LEU A 404 17.26 10.33 -3.08
C LEU A 404 18.31 9.44 -3.74
N MET A 405 18.79 9.80 -4.92
CA MET A 405 19.78 9.01 -5.65
C MET A 405 21.10 8.91 -4.88
N LYS A 406 21.50 9.98 -4.17
CA LYS A 406 22.70 9.98 -3.32
C LYS A 406 22.57 9.05 -2.11
N GLN A 407 21.37 8.89 -1.56
CA GLN A 407 21.12 8.16 -0.30
C GLN A 407 20.51 6.76 -0.52
N GLN A 408 20.39 6.32 -1.78
CA GLN A 408 19.84 5.01 -2.07
C GLN A 408 20.85 3.92 -1.68
N ARG A 409 20.38 2.93 -0.92
CA ARG A 409 21.20 1.83 -0.41
C ARG A 409 21.56 0.83 -1.52
N GLU A 410 22.51 -0.04 -1.23
CA GLU A 410 22.93 -1.13 -2.13
C GLU A 410 21.79 -2.11 -2.44
N ASP A 411 20.90 -2.35 -1.48
CA ASP A 411 19.70 -3.17 -1.64
C ASP A 411 18.62 -2.53 -2.54
N GLY A 412 18.84 -1.29 -3.00
CA GLY A 412 17.93 -0.52 -3.84
C GLY A 412 16.84 0.23 -3.08
N LEU A 413 16.78 0.13 -1.75
CA LEU A 413 15.79 0.79 -0.90
C LEU A 413 16.36 2.03 -0.21
N TRP A 414 15.52 2.72 0.57
CA TRP A 414 15.92 3.77 1.49
C TRP A 414 15.61 3.37 2.93
N GLY A 415 16.46 3.82 3.86
CA GLY A 415 16.21 3.73 5.30
C GLY A 415 14.94 4.50 5.68
N ASN A 416 14.26 4.11 6.77
CA ASN A 416 13.08 4.83 7.26
C ASN A 416 13.40 6.31 7.55
N PHE A 417 14.64 6.61 7.92
CA PHE A 417 15.23 7.95 7.85
C PHE A 417 16.32 7.94 6.77
N ILE A 418 16.06 8.63 5.66
CA ILE A 418 16.86 8.53 4.42
C ILE A 418 18.33 8.91 4.63
N HIS A 419 18.60 9.86 5.52
CA HIS A 419 19.94 10.39 5.79
C HIS A 419 20.75 9.56 6.79
N ASP A 420 20.12 8.59 7.45
CA ASP A 420 20.75 7.77 8.49
C ASP A 420 21.08 6.38 7.93
N PRO A 421 22.37 6.04 7.72
CA PRO A 421 22.77 4.75 7.17
C PRO A 421 22.43 3.56 8.08
N ALA A 422 22.26 3.80 9.40
CA ALA A 422 21.85 2.77 10.35
C ALA A 422 20.33 2.55 10.37
N SER A 423 19.55 3.42 9.72
CA SER A 423 18.10 3.31 9.70
C SER A 423 17.67 2.06 8.92
N ALA A 424 16.87 1.20 9.56
CA ALA A 424 16.29 0.05 8.90
C ALA A 424 15.39 0.47 7.73
N ALA A 425 15.44 -0.28 6.63
CA ALA A 425 14.71 0.02 5.40
C ALA A 425 13.20 0.18 5.64
N ASP A 426 12.56 1.06 4.87
CA ASP A 426 11.10 1.16 4.78
C ASP A 426 10.66 0.86 3.35
N THR A 427 10.03 -0.30 3.14
CA THR A 427 9.54 -0.70 1.81
C THR A 427 8.44 0.22 1.30
N SER A 428 7.64 0.81 2.20
CA SER A 428 6.54 1.70 1.82
C SER A 428 7.05 3.05 1.32
N GLY A 429 7.89 3.75 2.09
CA GLY A 429 8.54 4.98 1.67
C GLY A 429 9.38 4.78 0.41
N SER A 430 10.16 3.68 0.35
CA SER A 430 10.98 3.37 -0.83
C SER A 430 10.15 3.20 -2.10
N ALA A 431 9.04 2.46 -2.04
CA ALA A 431 8.17 2.26 -3.18
C ALA A 431 7.61 3.57 -3.73
N GLY A 432 7.13 4.47 -2.86
CA GLY A 432 6.55 5.74 -3.29
C GLY A 432 7.59 6.75 -3.78
N LEU A 433 8.77 6.79 -3.18
CA LEU A 433 9.90 7.62 -3.66
C LEU A 433 10.36 7.18 -5.05
N ALA A 434 10.52 5.87 -5.25
CA ALA A 434 10.87 5.31 -6.56
C ALA A 434 9.77 5.53 -7.60
N ALA A 435 8.48 5.43 -7.21
CA ALA A 435 7.37 5.74 -8.11
C ALA A 435 7.45 7.20 -8.60
N ALA A 436 7.74 8.14 -7.70
CA ALA A 436 7.91 9.55 -8.06
C ALA A 436 9.11 9.78 -9.00
N LEU A 437 10.25 9.12 -8.74
CA LEU A 437 11.43 9.17 -9.63
C LEU A 437 11.10 8.64 -11.04
N ALA A 438 10.45 7.48 -11.13
CA ALA A 438 10.05 6.89 -12.40
C ALA A 438 9.04 7.78 -13.15
N ARG A 439 8.05 8.35 -12.45
CA ARG A 439 7.06 9.26 -13.03
C ARG A 439 7.69 10.54 -13.55
N ALA A 440 8.57 11.16 -12.77
CA ALA A 440 9.27 12.37 -13.19
C ALA A 440 10.21 12.11 -14.39
N HIS A 441 10.82 10.93 -14.48
CA HIS A 441 11.55 10.51 -15.68
C HIS A 441 10.61 10.36 -16.89
N THR A 442 9.50 9.64 -16.74
CA THR A 442 8.52 9.43 -17.84
C THR A 442 7.91 10.74 -18.32
N SER A 443 7.76 11.74 -17.45
CA SER A 443 7.34 13.10 -17.81
C SER A 443 8.45 13.95 -18.48
N GLY A 444 9.67 13.41 -18.65
CA GLY A 444 10.81 14.14 -19.21
C GLY A 444 11.46 15.14 -18.26
N TRP A 445 11.10 15.14 -16.96
CA TRP A 445 11.65 16.07 -15.97
C TRP A 445 12.99 15.60 -15.38
N LEU A 446 13.30 14.30 -15.47
CA LEU A 446 14.54 13.68 -14.98
C LEU A 446 15.18 12.74 -16.01
N GLY A 447 16.50 12.59 -15.93
CA GLY A 447 17.28 11.69 -16.80
C GLY A 447 17.25 10.21 -16.38
N GLU A 448 18.00 9.37 -17.10
CA GLU A 448 17.99 7.91 -16.95
C GLU A 448 18.39 7.41 -15.56
N ASN A 449 19.24 8.15 -14.83
CA ASN A 449 19.65 7.78 -13.46
C ASN A 449 18.45 7.64 -12.51
N ALA A 450 17.41 8.46 -12.68
CA ALA A 450 16.19 8.37 -11.86
C ALA A 450 15.42 7.07 -12.14
N LYS A 451 15.35 6.65 -13.40
CA LYS A 451 14.73 5.37 -13.81
C LYS A 451 15.54 4.17 -13.31
N GLN A 452 16.87 4.21 -13.41
CA GLN A 452 17.73 3.15 -12.88
C GLN A 452 17.59 3.00 -11.35
N ALA A 453 17.51 4.13 -10.63
CA ALA A 453 17.20 4.12 -9.20
C ALA A 453 15.86 3.44 -8.91
N ALA A 454 14.81 3.79 -9.66
CA ALA A 454 13.49 3.20 -9.50
C ALA A 454 13.44 1.69 -9.82
N GLN A 455 14.15 1.23 -10.86
CA GLN A 455 14.27 -0.19 -11.23
C GLN A 455 14.99 -1.01 -10.16
N ARG A 456 16.05 -0.45 -9.56
CA ARG A 456 16.74 -1.05 -8.41
C ARG A 456 15.81 -1.20 -7.22
N THR A 457 14.99 -0.19 -6.93
CA THR A 457 13.97 -0.29 -5.87
C THR A 457 12.94 -1.37 -6.16
N LEU A 458 12.42 -1.46 -7.39
CA LEU A 458 11.46 -2.52 -7.73
C LEU A 458 12.05 -3.92 -7.51
N THR A 459 13.32 -4.10 -7.87
CA THR A 459 14.07 -5.35 -7.62
C THR A 459 14.22 -5.61 -6.12
N GLY A 460 14.62 -4.59 -5.34
CA GLY A 460 14.74 -4.68 -3.88
C GLY A 460 13.43 -5.07 -3.19
N LEU A 461 12.32 -4.45 -3.58
CA LEU A 461 10.99 -4.72 -3.01
C LEU A 461 10.52 -6.16 -3.21
N THR A 462 10.91 -6.81 -4.31
CA THR A 462 10.55 -8.22 -4.57
C THR A 462 11.08 -9.16 -3.48
N ARG A 463 12.21 -8.83 -2.85
CA ARG A 463 12.80 -9.61 -1.74
C ARG A 463 12.01 -9.52 -0.44
N HIS A 464 11.07 -8.58 -0.34
CA HIS A 464 10.21 -8.36 0.84
C HIS A 464 8.80 -8.90 0.67
N LEU A 465 8.50 -9.58 -0.44
CA LEU A 465 7.22 -10.26 -0.61
C LEU A 465 7.18 -11.49 0.30
N THR A 466 6.08 -11.65 1.02
CA THR A 466 5.74 -12.91 1.67
C THR A 466 5.46 -13.98 0.61
N PRO A 467 5.50 -15.28 0.93
CA PRO A 467 5.22 -16.34 -0.06
C PRO A 467 3.87 -16.16 -0.77
N ASP A 468 2.87 -15.60 -0.08
CA ASP A 468 1.55 -15.31 -0.63
C ASP A 468 1.40 -13.88 -1.19
N GLY A 469 2.52 -13.19 -1.42
CA GLY A 469 2.58 -11.97 -2.22
C GLY A 469 2.23 -10.68 -1.49
N LEU A 470 2.09 -10.67 -0.16
CA LEU A 470 1.97 -9.41 0.59
C LEU A 470 3.34 -8.76 0.76
N LEU A 471 3.40 -7.42 0.68
CA LEU A 471 4.65 -6.70 0.89
C LEU A 471 4.88 -6.45 2.39
N ALA A 472 5.91 -7.08 2.95
CA ALA A 472 6.39 -6.83 4.30
C ALA A 472 7.41 -5.67 4.32
N GLY A 473 7.97 -5.38 5.49
CA GLY A 473 9.07 -4.41 5.62
C GLY A 473 8.63 -2.95 5.65
N ALA A 474 7.33 -2.65 5.74
CA ALA A 474 6.84 -1.28 5.81
C ALA A 474 7.03 -0.73 7.23
N ALA A 475 7.45 0.53 7.36
CA ALA A 475 7.46 1.20 8.66
C ALA A 475 6.02 1.37 9.18
N GLN A 476 5.80 1.18 10.48
CA GLN A 476 4.49 1.41 11.08
C GLN A 476 4.07 2.89 10.95
N SER A 477 2.77 3.18 10.99
CA SER A 477 2.24 4.56 11.14
C SER A 477 2.96 5.32 12.26
N ASN A 478 3.25 6.60 12.05
CA ASN A 478 4.01 7.45 12.99
C ASN A 478 3.26 7.84 14.28
N LYS A 479 2.12 7.18 14.58
CA LYS A 479 1.30 7.45 15.78
C LYS A 479 2.07 7.24 17.08
N GLY A 480 3.01 6.30 17.09
CA GLY A 480 3.91 6.02 18.22
C GLY A 480 5.15 6.91 18.28
N GLY A 481 5.22 7.97 17.46
CA GLY A 481 6.30 8.95 17.46
C GLY A 481 7.66 8.42 17.02
N ASP A 482 8.69 9.21 17.30
CA ASP A 482 10.05 9.00 16.80
C ASP A 482 10.67 7.68 17.26
N ALA A 483 10.42 7.25 18.49
CA ALA A 483 10.97 6.00 19.02
C ALA A 483 10.51 4.78 18.20
N LEU A 484 9.22 4.73 17.86
CA LEU A 484 8.68 3.67 16.99
C LEU A 484 9.30 3.73 15.59
N GLN A 485 9.51 4.93 15.04
CA GLN A 485 10.07 5.10 13.70
C GLN A 485 11.57 4.80 13.63
N LYS A 486 12.34 5.09 14.69
CA LYS A 486 13.77 4.78 14.77
C LYS A 486 14.04 3.30 14.98
N GLY A 487 13.08 2.57 15.57
CA GLY A 487 13.16 1.13 15.74
C GLY A 487 13.08 0.34 14.42
N ASP A 488 13.28 -0.96 14.54
CA ASP A 488 13.26 -1.95 13.46
C ASP A 488 11.89 -2.62 13.26
N TYR A 489 10.87 -2.23 14.03
CA TYR A 489 9.52 -2.78 13.90
C TYR A 489 8.95 -2.47 12.50
N ARG A 490 8.72 -3.52 11.71
CA ARG A 490 8.15 -3.45 10.36
C ARG A 490 6.93 -4.33 10.25
N THR A 491 6.01 -3.94 9.38
CA THR A 491 4.72 -4.60 9.22
C THR A 491 4.42 -4.94 7.77
N ILE A 492 3.38 -5.74 7.59
CA ILE A 492 2.69 -5.87 6.31
C ILE A 492 1.65 -4.76 6.28
N TYR A 493 1.74 -3.90 5.26
CA TYR A 493 0.86 -2.74 5.15
C TYR A 493 0.53 -2.47 3.68
N GLN A 494 -0.71 -2.75 3.29
CA GLN A 494 -1.12 -2.83 1.89
C GLN A 494 -1.04 -1.48 1.16
N MET A 495 -1.03 -0.35 1.87
CA MET A 495 -0.64 0.94 1.31
C MET A 495 0.72 0.88 0.59
N GLY A 496 1.69 0.09 1.10
CA GLY A 496 3.00 -0.12 0.48
C GLY A 496 2.92 -0.94 -0.79
N MET A 497 2.00 -1.89 -0.85
CA MET A 497 1.67 -2.61 -2.08
C MET A 497 1.05 -1.65 -3.11
N GLY A 498 0.18 -0.73 -2.68
CA GLY A 498 -0.33 0.38 -3.48
C GLY A 498 0.77 1.20 -4.13
N LEU A 499 1.72 1.69 -3.33
CA LEU A 499 2.88 2.44 -3.84
C LEU A 499 3.79 1.61 -4.76
N LYS A 500 3.97 0.31 -4.47
CA LYS A 500 4.70 -0.61 -5.37
C LYS A 500 3.98 -0.76 -6.72
N MET A 501 2.65 -0.81 -6.74
CA MET A 501 1.87 -0.84 -7.99
C MET A 501 2.04 0.47 -8.79
N GLN A 502 2.05 1.62 -8.12
CA GLN A 502 2.35 2.90 -8.79
C GLN A 502 3.75 2.90 -9.42
N LEU A 503 4.76 2.36 -8.72
CA LEU A 503 6.11 2.19 -9.27
C LEU A 503 6.11 1.25 -10.48
N MET A 504 5.42 0.11 -10.39
CA MET A 504 5.30 -0.86 -11.49
C MET A 504 4.63 -0.25 -12.73
N ALA A 505 3.65 0.64 -12.56
CA ALA A 505 2.98 1.32 -13.66
C ALA A 505 3.83 2.44 -14.28
N ALA A 506 4.67 3.10 -13.47
CA ALA A 506 5.51 4.22 -13.89
C ALA A 506 6.76 3.78 -14.68
N LEU A 507 7.23 2.55 -14.47
CA LEU A 507 8.26 1.89 -15.27
C LEU A 507 7.65 1.29 -16.55
#